data_AF-A0AA43TKZ5-F1
#
_entry.id   AF-A0AA43TKZ5-F1
#
_cell.length_a   1.000
_cell.length_b   1.000
_cell.length_c   1.000
_cell.angle_alpha   90.00
_cell.angle_beta   90.00
_cell.angle_gamma   90.00
#
_symmetry.space_group_name_H-M   'P 1'
#
loop_
_entity.id
_entity.type
_entity.pdbx_description
1 polymer ?
#
loop_
_entity_poly.entity_id
_entity_poly.type
_entity_poly.pdbx_seq_one_letter_code
_entity_poly.pdbx_strand_id
1 'polypeptide(L)' 'MKPALSKAHIQDLLQTLYSMAFLVEARDRYTGGHLWRVSQFSTRLALASNLSKQQAVVVGPGGFLHDLGKVGG' A
#
# COMPACT_ATOMS: atom_id res chain seq x y z
N MET A 1 -2.66 -28.10 -10.31
CA MET A 1 -3.10 -26.84 -10.95
C MET A 1 -3.41 -25.86 -9.82
N LYS A 2 -2.67 -24.75 -9.66
CA LYS A 2 -2.96 -23.75 -8.61
C LYS A 2 -4.21 -22.98 -9.03
N PRO A 3 -5.25 -22.87 -8.19
CA PRO A 3 -6.43 -22.09 -8.54
C PRO A 3 -6.03 -20.63 -8.69
N ALA A 4 -6.41 -20.00 -9.81
CA ALA A 4 -6.27 -18.57 -9.99
C ALA A 4 -7.21 -17.87 -9.00
N LEU A 5 -6.69 -16.93 -8.20
CA LEU A 5 -7.51 -16.13 -7.29
C LEU A 5 -8.51 -15.31 -8.11
N SER A 6 -9.79 -15.36 -7.74
CA SER A 6 -10.79 -14.53 -8.39
C SER A 6 -10.56 -13.06 -8.06
N LYS A 7 -11.03 -12.16 -8.93
CA LYS A 7 -10.90 -10.71 -8.74
C LYS A 7 -11.48 -10.25 -7.39
N ALA A 8 -12.56 -10.88 -6.92
CA ALA A 8 -13.15 -10.63 -5.61
C ALA A 8 -12.19 -10.97 -4.47
N HIS A 9 -11.60 -12.17 -4.49
CA HIS A 9 -10.63 -12.58 -3.47
C HIS A 9 -9.40 -11.65 -3.40
N ILE A 10 -8.95 -11.12 -4.55
CA ILE A 10 -7.84 -10.15 -4.58
C ILE A 10 -8.25 -8.83 -3.89
N GLN A 11 -9.48 -8.37 -4.10
CA GLN A 11 -9.98 -7.15 -3.43
C GLN A 11 -10.09 -7.36 -1.92
N ASP A 12 -10.60 -8.50 -1.48
CA ASP A 12 -10.72 -8.82 -0.04
C ASP A 12 -9.34 -8.88 0.64
N LEU A 13 -8.35 -9.47 -0.03
CA LEU A 13 -6.96 -9.51 0.45
C LEU A 13 -6.36 -8.11 0.56
N LEU A 14 -6.54 -7.27 -0.47
CA LEU A 14 -6.07 -5.89 -0.44
C LEU A 14 -6.74 -5.10 0.68
N GLN A 15 -8.05 -5.24 0.85
CA GLN A 15 -8.79 -4.57 1.92
C GLN A 15 -8.28 -4.99 3.31
N THR A 16 -7.99 -6.27 3.49
CA THR A 16 -7.40 -6.80 4.73
C THR A 16 -6.01 -6.20 4.99
N LEU A 17 -5.16 -6.15 3.96
CA LEU A 17 -3.82 -5.56 4.06
C LEU A 17 -3.87 -4.07 4.41
N TYR A 18 -4.77 -3.30 3.78
CA TYR A 18 -4.97 -1.90 4.11
C TYR A 18 -5.42 -1.71 5.56
N SER A 19 -6.38 -2.51 6.04
CA SER A 19 -6.84 -2.46 7.43
C SER A 19 -5.72 -2.78 8.43
N MET A 20 -4.87 -3.76 8.12
CA MET A 20 -3.71 -4.08 8.97
C MET A 20 -2.70 -2.92 9.01
N ALA A 21 -2.40 -2.32 7.86
CA ALA A 21 -1.50 -1.17 7.79
C ALA A 21 -2.04 0.04 8.59
N PHE A 22 -3.36 0.30 8.52
CA PHE A 22 -4.00 1.31 9.35
C PHE A 22 -3.90 1.00 10.86
N LEU A 23 -4.05 -0.27 11.26
CA LEU A 23 -3.89 -0.66 12.66
C LEU A 23 -2.44 -0.49 13.16
N VAL A 24 -1.45 -0.75 12.31
CA VAL A 24 -0.03 -0.52 12.61
C VAL A 24 0.24 0.98 12.73
N GLU A 25 -0.24 1.80 11.80
CA GLU A 25 -0.13 3.27 11.84
C GLU A 25 -0.80 3.86 13.09
N ALA A 26 -2.00 3.40 13.44
CA ALA A 26 -2.74 3.89 14.62
C ALA A 26 -2.03 3.58 15.96
N ARG A 27 -1.14 2.58 15.98
CA ARG A 27 -0.32 2.24 17.16
C ARG A 27 0.99 3.02 17.22
N ASP A 28 1.46 3.54 16.10
CA ASP A 28 2.65 4.39 16.07
C ASP A 28 2.27 5.79 16.59
N ARG A 29 3.09 6.33 17.50
CA ARG A 29 2.81 7.60 18.19
C ARG A 29 2.89 8.80 17.24
N TYR A 30 3.33 8.56 16.00
CA TYR A 30 3.35 9.50 14.91
C TYR A 30 2.17 9.26 13.94
N THR A 31 1.25 10.22 13.92
CA THR A 31 0.45 10.70 12.76
C THR A 31 -0.92 10.08 12.45
N GLY A 32 -1.91 10.97 12.32
CA GLY A 32 -2.99 10.76 11.36
C GLY A 32 -2.48 10.98 9.93
N GLY A 33 -2.49 9.91 9.13
CA GLY A 33 -2.34 9.97 7.67
C GLY A 33 -0.93 10.05 7.12
N HIS A 34 0.10 9.56 7.84
CA HIS A 34 1.43 9.36 7.26
C HIS A 34 1.40 8.37 6.10
N LEU A 35 0.73 7.23 6.26
CA LEU A 35 0.65 6.23 5.19
C LEU A 35 -0.04 6.81 3.94
N TRP A 36 -1.09 7.62 4.15
CA TRP A 36 -1.74 8.37 3.07
C TRP A 36 -0.77 9.35 2.39
N ARG A 37 -0.06 10.18 3.16
CA ARG A 37 0.89 11.16 2.60
C ARG A 37 2.03 10.49 1.84
N VAL A 38 2.60 9.42 2.39
CA VAL A 38 3.66 8.62 1.73
C VAL A 38 3.14 8.04 0.42
N SER A 39 1.94 7.46 0.41
CA SER A 39 1.33 6.94 -0.81
C SER A 39 1.21 8.03 -1.90
N GLN A 40 0.71 9.22 -1.52
CA GLN A 40 0.57 10.35 -2.44
C GLN A 40 1.91 10.85 -2.98
N PHE A 41 2.92 10.99 -2.12
CA PHE A 41 4.26 11.42 -2.55
C PHE A 41 4.92 10.40 -3.47
N SER A 42 4.83 9.11 -3.15
CA SER A 42 5.38 8.03 -3.97
C SER A 42 4.74 7.98 -5.37
N THR A 43 3.41 8.15 -5.48
CA THR A 43 2.74 8.25 -6.78
C THR A 43 3.19 9.48 -7.57
N ARG A 44 3.29 10.65 -6.93
CA ARG A 44 3.75 11.88 -7.60
C ARG A 44 5.20 11.77 -8.07
N LEU A 45 6.06 11.18 -7.26
CA LEU A 45 7.47 10.96 -7.59
C LEU A 45 7.61 9.99 -8.78
N ALA A 46 6.82 8.91 -8.81
CA ALA A 46 6.81 7.98 -9.93
C ALA A 46 6.41 8.67 -11.24
N LEU A 47 5.34 9.47 -11.21
CA LEU A 47 4.90 10.25 -12.38
C LEU A 47 5.96 11.25 -12.84
N ALA A 48 6.59 11.96 -11.91
CA ALA A 48 7.68 12.90 -12.21
C ALA A 48 8.93 12.20 -12.78
N SER A 49 9.09 10.91 -12.51
CA SER A 49 10.19 10.07 -13.02
C SER A 49 9.87 9.39 -14.35
N ASN A 50 8.85 9.85 -15.09
CA ASN A 50 8.39 9.29 -16.37
C ASN A 50 7.89 7.85 -16.32
N LEU A 51 7.49 7.33 -15.15
CA LEU A 51 6.79 6.05 -15.10
C LEU A 51 5.38 6.20 -15.68
N SER A 52 4.87 5.12 -16.27
CA SER A 52 3.49 5.12 -16.77
C SER A 52 2.48 5.29 -15.64
N LYS A 53 1.28 5.80 -15.94
CA LYS A 53 0.19 5.90 -14.96
C LYS A 53 -0.10 4.54 -14.30
N GLN A 54 -0.01 3.45 -15.06
CA GLN A 54 -0.20 2.10 -14.54
C GLN A 54 0.86 1.73 -13.50
N GLN A 55 2.13 2.06 -13.75
CA GLN A 55 3.22 1.84 -12.80
C GLN A 55 3.08 2.75 -11.57
N ALA A 56 2.71 4.00 -11.74
CA ALA A 56 2.53 4.95 -10.62
C ALA A 56 1.37 4.55 -9.67
N VAL A 57 0.31 3.93 -10.22
CA VAL A 57 -0.81 3.35 -9.44
C VAL A 57 -0.37 2.13 -8.61
N VAL A 58 0.69 1.43 -9.02
CA VAL A 58 1.26 0.31 -8.25
C VAL A 58 2.22 0.80 -7.16
N VAL A 59 2.98 1.88 -7.43
CA VAL A 59 3.94 2.47 -6.48
C VAL A 59 3.26 3.08 -5.25
N GLY A 60 2.09 3.71 -5.42
CA GLY A 60 1.34 4.31 -4.30
C GLY A 60 0.96 3.32 -3.19
N PRO A 61 0.29 2.19 -3.52
CA PRO A 61 0.03 1.10 -2.58
C PRO A 61 1.29 0.49 -1.97
N GLY A 62 2.37 0.36 -2.75
CA GLY A 62 3.66 -0.12 -2.25
C GLY A 62 4.22 0.77 -1.12
N GLY A 63 4.11 2.09 -1.25
CA GLY A 63 4.47 3.04 -0.18
C GLY A 63 3.54 2.96 1.04
N PHE A 64 2.25 2.68 0.85
CA PHE A 64 1.29 2.51 1.95
C PHE A 64 1.57 1.24 2.77
N LEU A 65 1.99 0.16 2.11
CA LEU A 65 2.20 -1.13 2.75
C LEU A 65 3.63 -1.35 3.25
N HIS A 66 4.56 -0.40 3.02
CA HIS A 66 6.00 -0.61 3.24
C HIS A 66 6.37 -0.96 4.70
N ASP A 67 5.59 -0.47 5.68
CA ASP A 67 5.82 -0.75 7.11
C ASP A 67 5.21 -2.06 7.61
N LEU A 68 4.35 -2.74 6.82
CA LEU A 68 3.82 -4.06 7.19
C LEU A 68 4.91 -5.13 7.30
N GLY A 69 6.04 -4.95 6.60
CA GLY A 69 7.19 -5.86 6.70
C GLY A 69 7.89 -5.83 8.07
N LYS A 70 7.66 -4.81 8.91
CA LYS A 70 8.25 -4.71 10.25
C LYS A 70 7.57 -5.59 11.30
N VAL A 71 6.43 -6.21 11.00
CA VAL A 71 5.63 -7.02 11.94
C VAL A 71 6.19 -8.45 12.11
N GLY A 72 7.23 -8.83 11.37
CA GLY A 72 7.82 -10.18 11.38
C GLY A 72 9.28 -10.29 11.82
N GLY A 73 9.87 -9.24 12.42
CA GLY A 73 11.24 -9.24 12.95
C GLY A 73 11.28 -9.26 14.47
#